data_AF-A0AAN6K1G2-F1
#
_entry.id   AF-A0AAN6K1G2-F1
#
_cell.length_a   1.000
_cell.length_b   1.000
_cell.length_c   1.000
_cell.angle_alpha   90.00
_cell.angle_beta   90.00
_cell.angle_gamma   90.00
#
_symmetry.space_group_name_H-M   'P 1'
#
loop_
_entity.id
_entity.type
_entity.pdbx_description
1 polymer ?
#
loop_
_entity_poly.entity_id
_entity_poly.type
_entity_poly.pdbx_seq_one_letter_code
_entity_poly.pdbx_strand_id
1 'polypeptide(L)'
;MRELHEGIELLDRERDDGAFVWRNWDKCVRRVEQVVSWLDAQVLKLEPGTKPTGVESWKRRGLICGLPWKQFLEAVENYRAWLYAQYGGPNKVRNQLVFAHNDTQYGNLLRFVPSGESPLLAPANSHKQLVVIDFEYASANLPGLEFANHFTEWCYNYHDARKPYACNTNRYPTPEEQDRFIRA
;
A
#
# COMPACT_ATOMS: atom_id res chain seq x y z
N MET A 1 -6.10 -12.90 4.58
CA MET A 1 -6.80 -11.68 4.11
C MET A 1 -8.30 -11.90 4.04
N ARG A 2 -8.82 -12.90 3.30
CA ARG A 2 -10.27 -13.19 3.24
C ARG A 2 -10.93 -13.29 4.62
N GLU A 3 -10.30 -14.00 5.57
CA GLU A 3 -10.82 -14.09 6.95
C GLU A 3 -10.95 -12.74 7.65
N LEU A 4 -10.10 -11.75 7.34
CA LEU A 4 -10.25 -10.38 7.86
C LEU A 4 -11.40 -9.66 7.15
N HIS A 5 -11.47 -9.80 5.82
CA HIS A 5 -12.47 -9.11 4.99
C HIS A 5 -13.90 -9.56 5.28
N GLU A 6 -14.09 -10.85 5.50
CA GLU A 6 -15.39 -11.49 5.71
C GLU A 6 -15.70 -11.75 7.19
N GLY A 7 -14.67 -11.92 8.02
CA GLY A 7 -14.82 -12.29 9.43
C GLY A 7 -14.86 -11.11 10.40
N ILE A 8 -14.49 -9.89 9.97
CA ILE A 8 -14.52 -8.69 10.80
C ILE A 8 -15.41 -7.63 10.14
N GLU A 9 -16.54 -7.35 10.77
CA GLU A 9 -17.47 -6.33 10.30
C GLU A 9 -16.98 -4.93 10.64
N LEU A 10 -17.03 -4.04 9.65
CA LEU A 10 -16.85 -2.60 9.87
C LEU A 10 -18.09 -1.99 10.52
N LEU A 11 -17.88 -1.07 11.45
CA LEU A 11 -18.94 -0.22 11.98
C LEU A 11 -19.45 0.73 10.89
N ASP A 12 -20.73 1.13 10.97
CA ASP A 12 -21.31 2.09 10.01
C ASP A 12 -20.51 3.39 9.92
N ARG A 13 -20.05 3.90 11.07
CA ARG A 13 -19.18 5.08 11.12
C ARG A 13 -17.88 4.91 10.32
N GLU A 14 -17.29 3.71 10.33
CA GLU A 14 -16.04 3.43 9.63
C GLU A 14 -16.27 3.37 8.11
N ARG A 15 -17.47 2.94 7.70
CA ARG A 15 -17.90 3.00 6.30
C ARG A 15 -18.18 4.44 5.87
N ASP A 16 -18.89 5.20 6.70
CA ASP A 16 -19.28 6.60 6.44
C ASP A 16 -18.06 7.52 6.34
N ASP A 17 -17.04 7.29 7.17
CA ASP A 17 -15.76 8.01 7.12
C ASP A 17 -15.01 7.78 5.80
N GLY A 18 -15.34 6.71 5.06
CA GLY A 18 -14.71 6.33 3.81
C GLY A 18 -13.38 5.61 3.97
N ALA A 19 -12.76 5.27 2.83
CA ALA A 19 -11.51 4.52 2.78
C ALA A 19 -10.39 5.26 3.55
N PHE A 20 -9.75 4.56 4.47
CA PHE A 20 -8.72 5.09 5.35
C PHE A 20 -7.54 5.68 4.59
N VAL A 21 -7.16 5.09 3.46
CA VAL A 21 -6.06 5.61 2.61
C VAL A 21 -6.31 7.07 2.21
N TRP A 22 -7.55 7.41 1.85
CA TRP A 22 -7.91 8.76 1.45
C TRP A 22 -8.01 9.70 2.64
N ARG A 23 -8.52 9.24 3.78
CA ARG A 23 -8.55 10.03 5.02
C ARG A 23 -7.13 10.41 5.45
N ASN A 24 -6.20 9.46 5.38
CA ASN A 24 -4.80 9.72 5.74
C ASN A 24 -4.13 10.66 4.73
N TRP A 25 -4.41 10.50 3.43
CA TRP A 25 -3.99 11.43 2.40
C TRP A 25 -4.50 12.85 2.67
N ASP A 26 -5.81 13.02 2.85
CA ASP A 26 -6.48 14.31 3.05
C ASP A 26 -5.97 15.04 4.30
N LYS A 27 -5.63 14.28 5.36
CA LYS A 27 -5.03 14.81 6.59
C LYS A 27 -3.63 15.39 6.34
N CYS A 28 -2.82 14.75 5.52
CA CYS A 28 -1.40 15.07 5.37
C CYS A 28 -1.08 15.97 4.18
N VAL A 29 -1.90 15.94 3.12
CA VAL A 29 -1.58 16.54 1.81
C VAL A 29 -1.25 18.02 1.89
N ARG A 30 -1.97 18.80 2.72
CA ARG A 30 -1.71 20.25 2.88
C ARG A 30 -0.33 20.54 3.46
N ARG A 31 0.13 19.73 4.42
CA ARG A 31 1.45 19.89 5.01
C ARG A 31 2.54 19.42 4.04
N VAL A 32 2.30 18.30 3.36
CA VAL A 32 3.20 17.77 2.33
C VAL A 32 3.38 18.79 1.21
N GLU A 33 2.30 19.41 0.74
CA GLU A 33 2.32 20.43 -0.31
C GLU A 33 3.25 21.60 0.03
N GLN A 34 3.21 22.12 1.26
CA GLN A 34 4.09 23.20 1.70
C GLN A 34 5.58 22.81 1.59
N VAL A 35 5.91 21.59 2.02
CA VAL A 35 7.29 21.09 2.04
C VAL A 35 7.75 20.76 0.63
N VAL A 36 6.96 20.00 -0.13
CA VAL A 36 7.33 19.54 -1.47
C VAL A 36 7.38 20.70 -2.46
N SER A 37 6.47 21.67 -2.38
CA SER A 37 6.55 22.87 -3.24
C SER A 37 7.85 23.65 -3.01
N TRP A 38 8.34 23.71 -1.77
CA TRP A 38 9.65 24.28 -1.49
C TRP A 38 10.78 23.43 -2.08
N LEU A 39 10.74 22.09 -1.89
CA LEU A 39 11.74 21.17 -2.44
C LEU A 39 11.82 21.26 -3.96
N ASP A 40 10.68 21.26 -4.64
CA ASP A 40 10.56 21.43 -6.09
C ASP A 40 11.21 22.73 -6.55
N ALA A 41 10.93 23.84 -5.86
CA ALA A 41 11.56 25.12 -6.18
C ALA A 41 13.09 25.09 -6.02
N GLN A 42 13.63 24.25 -5.14
CA GLN A 42 15.09 24.07 -5.03
C GLN A 42 15.67 23.19 -6.14
N VAL A 43 14.93 22.19 -6.59
CA VAL A 43 15.33 21.29 -7.70
C VAL A 43 15.27 22.05 -9.03
N LEU A 44 14.21 22.82 -9.27
CA LEU A 44 13.99 23.57 -10.51
C LEU A 44 14.98 24.74 -10.71
N LYS A 45 15.65 25.20 -9.65
CA LYS A 45 16.72 26.21 -9.72
C LYS A 45 18.07 25.64 -10.17
N LEU A 46 18.21 24.32 -10.27
CA LEU A 46 19.46 23.71 -10.70
C LEU A 46 19.66 23.91 -12.20
N GLU A 47 20.85 24.37 -12.57
CA GLU A 47 21.25 24.43 -13.97
C GLU A 47 21.31 23.02 -14.58
N PRO A 48 20.90 22.83 -15.84
CA PRO A 48 20.96 21.54 -16.53
C PRO A 48 22.36 20.91 -16.44
N GLY A 49 22.42 19.63 -16.04
CA GLY A 49 23.68 18.89 -15.90
C GLY A 49 24.41 19.11 -14.57
N THR A 50 23.92 19.98 -13.69
CA THR A 50 24.47 20.13 -12.33
C THR A 50 24.31 18.84 -11.53
N LYS A 51 25.36 18.42 -10.81
CA LYS A 51 25.35 17.24 -9.94
C LYS A 51 25.62 17.62 -8.47
N PRO A 52 24.63 18.13 -7.72
CA PRO A 52 24.81 18.63 -6.35
C PRO A 52 25.48 17.61 -5.43
N THR A 53 26.47 17.99 -4.62
CA THR A 53 27.19 17.09 -3.70
C THR A 53 26.95 17.48 -2.24
N GLY A 54 27.43 16.66 -1.29
CA GLY A 54 27.33 16.94 0.13
C GLY A 54 25.89 17.09 0.62
N VAL A 55 25.62 18.16 1.37
CA VAL A 55 24.30 18.45 1.94
C VAL A 55 23.21 18.69 0.89
N GLU A 56 23.56 19.04 -0.34
CA GLU A 56 22.62 19.30 -1.43
C GLU A 56 22.35 18.06 -2.30
N SER A 57 23.00 16.93 -2.00
CA SER A 57 22.91 15.70 -2.79
C SER A 57 21.48 15.15 -2.95
N TRP A 58 20.58 15.47 -2.02
CA TRP A 58 19.17 15.10 -2.08
C TRP A 58 18.47 15.65 -3.32
N LYS A 59 18.90 16.80 -3.86
CA LYS A 59 18.30 17.40 -5.06
C LYS A 59 18.48 16.53 -6.31
N ARG A 60 19.44 15.60 -6.31
CA ARG A 60 19.63 14.60 -7.37
C ARG A 60 18.45 13.64 -7.49
N ARG A 61 17.61 13.51 -6.45
CA ARG A 61 16.40 12.68 -6.48
C ARG A 61 15.34 13.24 -7.42
N GLY A 62 15.43 14.53 -7.76
CA GLY A 62 14.49 15.18 -8.67
C GLY A 62 13.13 15.44 -8.04
N LEU A 63 12.14 15.63 -8.91
CA LEU A 63 10.75 15.87 -8.54
C LEU A 63 10.03 14.54 -8.26
N ILE A 64 8.91 14.59 -7.51
CA ILE A 64 8.09 13.40 -7.24
C ILE A 64 7.54 12.85 -8.55
N CYS A 65 7.86 11.59 -8.85
CA CYS A 65 7.52 10.94 -10.12
C CYS A 65 7.97 11.75 -11.37
N GLY A 66 8.99 12.60 -11.23
CA GLY A 66 9.48 13.46 -12.31
C GLY A 66 8.57 14.66 -12.65
N LEU A 67 7.55 14.93 -11.85
CA LEU A 67 6.57 16.00 -12.09
C LEU A 67 6.59 17.04 -10.98
N PRO A 68 6.37 18.33 -11.29
CA PRO A 68 6.10 19.33 -10.27
C PRO A 68 4.90 18.93 -9.41
N TRP A 69 4.96 19.25 -8.12
CA TRP A 69 3.97 18.87 -7.11
C TRP A 69 2.53 19.15 -7.55
N LYS A 70 2.28 20.31 -8.15
CA LYS A 70 0.95 20.68 -8.64
C LYS A 70 0.43 19.67 -9.67
N GLN A 71 1.25 19.24 -10.62
CA GLN A 71 0.86 18.27 -11.65
C GLN A 71 0.70 16.86 -11.05
N PHE A 72 1.56 16.49 -10.11
CA PHE A 72 1.42 15.23 -9.38
C PHE A 72 0.11 15.19 -8.58
N LEU A 73 -0.22 16.26 -7.84
CA LEU A 73 -1.46 16.38 -7.09
C LEU A 73 -2.69 16.32 -8.02
N GLU A 74 -2.68 17.05 -9.13
CA GLU A 74 -3.73 16.98 -10.16
C GLU A 74 -3.91 15.55 -10.68
N ALA A 75 -2.82 14.80 -10.90
CA ALA A 75 -2.89 13.40 -11.32
C ALA A 75 -3.52 12.50 -10.24
N VAL A 76 -3.20 12.70 -8.96
CA VAL A 76 -3.79 11.94 -7.84
C VAL A 76 -5.29 12.24 -7.71
N GLU A 77 -5.71 13.50 -7.79
CA GLU A 77 -7.12 13.88 -7.70
C GLU A 77 -7.93 13.33 -8.90
N ASN A 78 -7.37 13.39 -10.10
CA ASN A 78 -7.96 12.77 -11.30
C ASN A 78 -8.10 11.25 -11.13
N TYR A 79 -7.07 10.60 -10.59
CA TYR A 79 -7.11 9.16 -10.31
C TYR A 79 -8.17 8.81 -9.27
N ARG A 80 -8.28 9.57 -8.17
CA ARG A 80 -9.30 9.36 -7.14
C ARG A 80 -10.70 9.50 -7.71
N ALA A 81 -10.96 10.52 -8.53
CA ALA A 81 -12.23 10.71 -9.21
C ALA A 81 -12.56 9.55 -10.16
N TRP A 82 -11.58 9.16 -11.00
CA TRP A 82 -11.71 8.01 -11.90
C TRP A 82 -12.03 6.72 -11.14
N LEU A 83 -11.30 6.45 -10.05
CA LEU A 83 -11.46 5.26 -9.23
C LEU A 83 -12.88 5.18 -8.66
N TYR A 84 -13.37 6.26 -8.06
CA TYR A 84 -14.74 6.31 -7.53
C TYR A 84 -15.78 6.10 -8.64
N ALA A 85 -15.56 6.63 -9.85
CA ALA A 85 -16.43 6.37 -10.98
C ALA A 85 -16.42 4.88 -11.38
N GLN A 86 -15.27 4.21 -11.38
CA GLN A 86 -15.19 2.75 -11.67
C GLN A 86 -15.99 1.91 -10.69
N TYR A 87 -16.05 2.32 -9.42
CA TYR A 87 -16.84 1.64 -8.40
C TYR A 87 -18.34 1.99 -8.44
N GLY A 88 -18.78 2.91 -9.30
CA GLY A 88 -20.19 3.36 -9.36
C GLY A 88 -20.53 4.44 -8.32
N GLY A 89 -19.52 5.18 -7.87
CA GLY A 89 -19.66 6.35 -7.00
C GLY A 89 -19.41 6.09 -5.51
N PRO A 90 -19.41 7.15 -4.68
CA PRO A 90 -19.04 7.09 -3.27
C PRO A 90 -19.85 6.07 -2.44
N ASN A 91 -21.15 5.97 -2.69
CA ASN A 91 -22.03 5.04 -1.97
C ASN A 91 -21.70 3.57 -2.28
N LYS A 92 -21.30 3.26 -3.52
CA LYS A 92 -20.88 1.92 -3.90
C LYS A 92 -19.51 1.58 -3.33
N VAL A 93 -18.60 2.56 -3.25
CA VAL A 93 -17.32 2.40 -2.54
C VAL A 93 -17.57 2.09 -1.06
N ARG A 94 -18.38 2.91 -0.38
CA ARG A 94 -18.76 2.73 1.03
C ARG A 94 -19.23 1.29 1.34
N ASN A 95 -20.08 0.74 0.48
CA ASN A 95 -20.66 -0.59 0.67
C ASN A 95 -19.69 -1.72 0.34
N GLN A 96 -18.56 -1.43 -0.30
CA GLN A 96 -17.51 -2.40 -0.64
C GLN A 96 -16.28 -2.30 0.26
N LEU A 97 -16.27 -1.39 1.23
CA LEU A 97 -15.21 -1.34 2.24
C LEU A 97 -15.22 -2.60 3.10
N VAL A 98 -14.03 -3.08 3.41
CA VAL A 98 -13.77 -4.23 4.29
C VAL A 98 -12.79 -3.82 5.38
N PHE A 99 -12.74 -4.60 6.45
CA PHE A 99 -11.66 -4.48 7.44
C PHE A 99 -10.37 -5.01 6.82
N ALA A 100 -9.50 -4.09 6.40
CA ALA A 100 -8.26 -4.40 5.72
C ALA A 100 -7.08 -4.25 6.67
N HIS A 101 -6.07 -5.12 6.54
CA HIS A 101 -4.85 -5.01 7.34
C HIS A 101 -3.99 -3.81 6.92
N ASN A 102 -4.02 -3.47 5.63
CA ASN A 102 -3.27 -2.38 4.98
C ASN A 102 -1.73 -2.50 4.98
N ASP A 103 -1.15 -3.42 5.76
CA ASP A 103 0.30 -3.66 5.78
C ASP A 103 0.69 -5.15 5.81
N THR A 104 0.38 -5.87 4.74
CA THR A 104 0.59 -7.33 4.63
C THR A 104 1.95 -7.70 4.05
N GLN A 105 2.99 -7.01 4.50
CA GLN A 105 4.39 -7.36 4.23
C GLN A 105 4.80 -8.65 4.96
N TYR A 106 5.84 -9.33 4.48
CA TYR A 106 6.17 -10.68 4.94
C TYR A 106 6.59 -10.75 6.42
N GLY A 107 7.05 -9.66 7.02
CA GLY A 107 7.33 -9.54 8.45
C GLY A 107 6.09 -9.63 9.33
N ASN A 108 4.92 -9.29 8.78
CA ASN A 108 3.63 -9.35 9.46
C ASN A 108 2.88 -10.68 9.21
N LEU A 109 3.53 -11.64 8.54
CA LEU A 109 2.98 -12.96 8.22
C LEU A 109 3.80 -14.04 8.94
N LEU A 110 3.29 -14.52 10.07
CA LEU A 110 3.95 -15.56 10.84
C LEU A 110 3.42 -16.94 10.47
N ARG A 111 4.32 -17.93 10.47
CA ARG A 111 3.95 -19.33 10.32
C ARG A 111 4.10 -20.06 11.65
N PHE A 112 3.01 -20.64 12.15
CA PHE A 112 3.08 -21.60 13.24
C PHE A 112 3.80 -22.87 12.78
N VAL A 113 4.68 -23.38 13.64
CA VAL A 113 5.32 -24.68 13.49
C VAL A 113 4.71 -25.63 14.53
N PRO A 114 3.55 -26.24 14.23
CA PRO A 114 2.89 -27.14 15.18
C PRO A 114 3.73 -28.39 15.43
N SER A 115 3.70 -28.89 16.67
CA SER A 115 4.31 -30.16 17.08
C SER A 115 3.26 -31.09 17.71
N GLY A 116 3.55 -32.39 17.76
CA GLY A 116 2.64 -33.40 18.33
C GLY A 116 1.37 -33.64 17.50
N GLU A 117 0.24 -33.89 18.15
CA GLU A 117 -1.07 -34.16 17.52
C GLU A 117 -1.88 -32.88 17.30
N SER A 118 -1.28 -31.86 16.68
CA SER A 118 -1.98 -30.59 16.43
C SER A 118 -3.01 -30.73 15.30
N PRO A 119 -4.25 -30.23 15.46
CA PRO A 119 -5.22 -30.12 14.38
C PRO A 119 -4.74 -29.30 13.16
N LEU A 120 -3.73 -28.43 13.35
CA LEU A 120 -3.10 -27.66 12.28
C LEU A 120 -2.23 -28.52 11.34
N LEU A 121 -1.90 -29.75 11.73
CA LEU A 121 -1.19 -30.71 10.87
C LEU A 121 -2.11 -31.42 9.89
N ALA A 122 -3.44 -31.33 10.06
CA ALA A 122 -4.38 -31.88 9.09
C ALA A 122 -4.27 -31.13 7.74
N PRO A 123 -4.29 -31.81 6.58
CA PRO A 123 -4.13 -31.17 5.27
C PRO A 123 -5.11 -30.00 5.02
N ALA A 124 -6.35 -30.13 5.52
CA ALA A 124 -7.38 -29.11 5.43
C ALA A 124 -7.06 -27.81 6.19
N ASN A 125 -6.16 -27.85 7.18
CA ASN A 125 -5.77 -26.71 8.02
C ASN A 125 -4.37 -26.18 7.69
N SER A 126 -3.74 -26.64 6.61
CA SER A 126 -2.40 -26.20 6.19
C SER A 126 -2.28 -24.68 6.02
N HIS A 127 -3.31 -24.03 5.46
CA HIS A 127 -3.39 -22.57 5.32
C HIS A 127 -3.58 -21.84 6.66
N LYS A 128 -4.18 -22.51 7.66
CA LYS A 128 -4.38 -21.96 9.03
C LYS A 128 -3.10 -21.97 9.87
N GLN A 129 -2.00 -22.44 9.31
CA GLN A 129 -0.67 -22.29 9.92
C GLN A 129 -0.11 -20.87 9.73
N LEU A 130 -0.72 -20.04 8.88
CA LEU A 130 -0.31 -18.65 8.69
C LEU A 130 -1.21 -17.72 9.53
N VAL A 131 -0.58 -16.78 10.22
CA VAL A 131 -1.27 -15.74 10.99
C VAL A 131 -0.74 -14.37 10.60
N VAL A 132 -1.68 -13.45 10.44
CA VAL A 132 -1.40 -12.03 10.24
C VAL A 132 -1.30 -11.35 11.60
N ILE A 133 -0.26 -10.57 11.82
CA ILE A 133 -0.02 -9.80 13.04
C ILE A 133 0.19 -8.32 12.71
N ASP A 134 0.25 -7.48 13.75
CA ASP A 134 0.58 -6.06 13.65
C ASP A 134 -0.45 -5.20 12.88
N PHE A 135 -1.61 -5.03 13.52
CA PHE A 135 -2.77 -4.33 12.95
C PHE A 135 -2.69 -2.80 13.10
N GLU A 136 -1.50 -2.19 13.23
CA GLU A 136 -1.36 -0.76 13.50
C GLU A 136 -1.96 0.14 12.40
N TYR A 137 -1.94 -0.33 11.14
CA TYR A 137 -2.55 0.34 9.99
C TYR A 137 -3.92 -0.21 9.62
N ALA A 138 -4.45 -1.20 10.35
CA ALA A 138 -5.68 -1.87 9.98
C ALA A 138 -6.89 -0.92 10.07
N SER A 139 -7.69 -0.86 9.01
CA SER A 139 -8.82 0.06 8.90
C SER A 139 -9.71 -0.27 7.71
N ALA A 140 -10.81 0.48 7.55
CA ALA A 140 -11.71 0.38 6.41
C ALA A 140 -11.01 0.78 5.11
N ASN A 141 -10.85 -0.16 4.18
CA ASN A 141 -10.35 0.10 2.83
C ASN A 141 -10.98 -0.86 1.82
N LEU A 142 -10.70 -0.63 0.52
CA LEU A 142 -11.15 -1.53 -0.53
C LEU A 142 -10.26 -2.78 -0.57
N PRO A 143 -10.81 -3.98 -0.81
CA PRO A 143 -10.02 -5.21 -0.92
C PRO A 143 -8.89 -5.11 -1.96
N GLY A 144 -9.18 -4.45 -3.09
CA GLY A 144 -8.20 -4.24 -4.17
C GLY A 144 -6.97 -3.46 -3.72
N LEU A 145 -7.10 -2.54 -2.76
CA LEU A 145 -5.95 -1.82 -2.19
C LEU A 145 -5.05 -2.78 -1.41
N GLU A 146 -5.64 -3.66 -0.58
CA GLU A 146 -4.87 -4.61 0.21
C GLU A 146 -4.16 -5.65 -0.66
N PHE A 147 -4.81 -6.11 -1.75
CA PHE A 147 -4.16 -6.98 -2.73
C PHE A 147 -3.02 -6.27 -3.45
N ALA A 148 -3.23 -5.04 -3.92
CA ALA A 148 -2.19 -4.26 -4.57
C ALA A 148 -0.99 -3.99 -3.63
N ASN A 149 -1.26 -3.71 -2.36
CA ASN A 149 -0.24 -3.56 -1.33
C ASN A 149 0.56 -4.86 -1.16
N HIS A 150 -0.13 -5.98 -0.93
CA HIS A 150 0.52 -7.28 -0.74
C HIS A 150 1.38 -7.69 -1.94
N PHE A 151 0.88 -7.51 -3.16
CA PHE A 151 1.62 -7.83 -4.38
C PHE A 151 2.83 -6.90 -4.58
N THR A 152 2.75 -5.65 -4.12
CA THR A 152 3.89 -4.74 -4.12
C THR A 152 4.99 -5.21 -3.17
N GLU A 153 4.63 -5.80 -2.03
CA GLU A 153 5.60 -6.35 -1.06
C GLU A 153 6.41 -7.54 -1.61
N TRP A 154 5.95 -8.21 -2.67
CA TRP A 154 6.74 -9.25 -3.35
C TRP A 154 7.99 -8.66 -4.05
N CYS A 155 7.95 -7.38 -4.38
CA CYS A 155 9.06 -6.65 -4.99
C CYS A 155 10.16 -6.28 -3.99
N TYR A 156 9.90 -6.37 -2.68
CA TYR A 156 10.83 -5.95 -1.64
C TYR A 156 11.48 -7.14 -0.94
N ASN A 157 12.75 -6.97 -0.57
CA ASN A 157 13.49 -7.92 0.26
C ASN A 157 14.27 -7.16 1.33
N TYR A 158 13.63 -6.88 2.45
CA TYR A 158 14.25 -6.18 3.58
C TYR A 158 15.38 -6.99 4.25
N HIS A 159 15.53 -8.28 3.92
CA HIS A 159 16.66 -9.11 4.35
C HIS A 159 17.87 -9.06 3.40
N ASP A 160 17.79 -8.35 2.27
CA ASP A 160 18.95 -8.23 1.38
C ASP A 160 20.09 -7.49 2.10
N ALA A 161 21.22 -8.18 2.28
CA ALA A 161 22.35 -7.66 3.04
C ALA A 161 23.00 -6.39 2.45
N ARG A 162 22.80 -6.12 1.15
CA ARG A 162 23.40 -4.99 0.44
C ARG A 162 22.40 -3.89 0.12
N LYS A 163 21.16 -4.26 -0.23
CA LYS A 163 20.12 -3.36 -0.75
C LYS A 163 18.74 -3.68 -0.17
N PRO A 164 18.55 -3.61 1.16
CA PRO A 164 17.27 -3.94 1.79
C PRO A 164 16.15 -2.94 1.43
N TYR A 165 16.51 -1.76 0.92
CA TYR A 165 15.60 -0.70 0.48
C TYR A 165 15.21 -0.79 -1.01
N ALA A 166 15.84 -1.68 -1.79
CA ALA A 166 15.64 -1.72 -3.23
C ALA A 166 14.36 -2.45 -3.61
N CYS A 167 13.60 -1.85 -4.52
CA CYS A 167 12.46 -2.47 -5.18
C CYS A 167 12.92 -3.23 -6.42
N ASN A 168 12.51 -4.50 -6.55
CA ASN A 168 12.71 -5.31 -7.75
C ASN A 168 11.35 -5.64 -8.38
N THR A 169 10.92 -4.83 -9.34
CA THR A 169 9.62 -4.98 -10.01
C THR A 169 9.48 -6.27 -10.81
N ASN A 170 10.59 -6.96 -11.13
CA ASN A 170 10.54 -8.26 -11.80
C ASN A 170 9.99 -9.38 -10.90
N ARG A 171 9.82 -9.12 -9.60
CA ARG A 171 9.22 -10.05 -8.63
C ARG A 171 7.74 -9.79 -8.38
N TYR A 172 7.16 -8.76 -9.01
CA TYR A 172 5.73 -8.53 -8.92
C TYR A 172 5.00 -9.77 -9.45
N PRO A 173 3.95 -10.27 -8.76
CA PRO A 173 3.29 -11.50 -9.15
C PRO A 173 2.71 -11.41 -10.56
N THR A 174 2.87 -12.48 -11.33
CA THR A 174 2.26 -12.64 -12.65
C THR A 174 0.73 -12.63 -12.56
N PRO A 175 0.01 -12.30 -13.64
CA PRO A 175 -1.46 -12.38 -13.65
C PRO A 175 -2.00 -13.73 -13.18
N GLU A 176 -1.32 -14.84 -13.51
CA GLU A 176 -1.69 -16.19 -13.08
C GLU A 176 -1.50 -16.41 -11.58
N GLU A 177 -0.46 -15.82 -10.98
CA GLU A 177 -0.24 -15.86 -9.52
C GLU A 177 -1.26 -14.97 -8.79
N GLN A 178 -1.58 -13.80 -9.33
CA GLN A 178 -2.61 -12.91 -8.79
C GLN A 178 -3.98 -13.59 -8.81
N ASP A 179 -4.37 -14.21 -9.93
CA ASP A 179 -5.64 -14.95 -10.06
C ASP A 179 -5.70 -16.11 -9.07
N ARG A 180 -4.62 -16.88 -8.94
CA ARG A 180 -4.53 -17.97 -7.94
C ARG A 180 -4.70 -17.46 -6.51
N PHE A 181 -4.05 -16.35 -6.18
CA PHE A 181 -4.14 -15.74 -4.85
C PHE A 181 -5.56 -15.24 -4.55
N ILE A 182 -6.21 -14.59 -5.51
CA ILE A 182 -7.56 -14.02 -5.34
C ILE A 182 -8.63 -15.12 -5.23
N ARG A 183 -8.47 -16.24 -5.96
CA ARG A 183 -9.44 -17.35 -5.93
C ARG A 183 -9.37 -18.19 -4.66
N ALA A 184 -8.17 -18.41 -4.12
CA ALA A 184 -7.95 -19.22 -2.92
C ALA A 184 -8.76 -18.67 -1.73
#